data_AF-A0A919JK43-F1
#
_entry.id   AF-A0A919JK43-F1
#
_cell.length_a   1.000
_cell.length_b   1.000
_cell.length_c   1.000
_cell.angle_alpha   90.00
_cell.angle_beta   90.00
_cell.angle_gamma   90.00
#
_symmetry.space_group_name_H-M   'P 1'
#
loop_
_entity.id
_entity.type
_entity.pdbx_description
1 polymer ?
#
loop_
_entity_poly.entity_id
_entity_poly.type
_entity_poly.pdbx_seq_one_letter_code
_entity_poly.pdbx_strand_id
1 'polypeptide(L)'
;MPHELSEMLRDAQADAPPPRYGVQDALRAGRKRQQRRRALWAGTGSAAAVLAVAAAVAVPQLLPAGSGRSTTVNAGSTTASKAPAKAPFAYPSTAFSGTFAKYTVGDLTVDGTVLVTPGYQVASITAPGRGQAYEDENGDRYYAPNVIGHVVTYAKGVFDPSRARKDPKAGAGYFHAGEKKQAIKPGLPAPYAESTYTWKYADDAWAQVIVGGGLKYPATKLASIAQGLTGGAEQPVKVGLRLGYVPAGFALGAAGTTSDYLGATFDGTSYLRLIKGEFPYEKLTGTVGDPFIVRDKQLPILSLQIYPAREQKYDAPGTAAYCPQEGLCYRYTADKKFFVELNGGGFIGNTEMLKMLNSVTFANPADRSTWFAATEAVG
;
A
#
# COMPACT_ATOMS: atom_id res chain seq x y z
N MET A 1 -21.85 -40.81 36.87
CA MET A 1 -21.63 -41.32 35.49
C MET A 1 -21.12 -40.18 34.58
N PRO A 2 -19.83 -39.80 34.65
CA PRO A 2 -19.26 -38.73 33.81
C PRO A 2 -18.31 -39.24 32.70
N HIS A 3 -18.08 -40.56 32.59
CA HIS A 3 -17.07 -41.12 31.68
C HIS A 3 -17.55 -41.30 30.23
N GLU A 4 -18.86 -41.43 29.96
CA GLU A 4 -19.37 -41.69 28.60
C GLU A 4 -19.23 -40.49 27.65
N LEU A 5 -19.45 -39.26 28.12
CA LEU A 5 -19.36 -38.07 27.26
C LEU A 5 -17.91 -37.77 26.81
N SER A 6 -16.93 -38.11 27.64
CA SER A 6 -15.50 -37.98 27.32
C SER A 6 -15.05 -38.99 26.28
N GLU A 7 -15.58 -40.22 26.31
CA GLU A 7 -15.24 -41.24 25.32
C GLU A 7 -15.94 -40.98 23.99
N MET A 8 -17.22 -40.59 24.00
CA MET A 8 -17.93 -40.22 22.77
C MET A 8 -17.28 -39.03 22.04
N LEU A 9 -16.73 -38.05 22.76
CA LEU A 9 -16.02 -36.93 22.15
C LEU A 9 -14.63 -37.33 21.61
N ARG A 10 -13.96 -38.30 22.23
CA ARG A 10 -12.70 -38.85 21.72
C ARG A 10 -12.89 -39.68 20.46
N ASP A 11 -13.92 -40.51 20.42
CA ASP A 11 -14.22 -41.34 19.25
C ASP A 11 -14.68 -40.47 18.07
N ALA A 12 -15.51 -39.44 18.32
CA ALA A 12 -15.88 -38.46 17.29
C ALA A 12 -14.68 -37.64 16.77
N GLN A 13 -13.64 -37.45 17.59
CA GLN A 13 -12.41 -36.77 17.17
C GLN A 13 -11.45 -37.71 16.41
N ALA A 14 -11.49 -39.01 16.67
CA ALA A 14 -10.69 -40.03 15.99
C ALA A 14 -11.22 -40.36 14.59
N ASP A 15 -12.54 -40.26 14.37
CA ASP A 15 -13.21 -40.54 13.08
C ASP A 15 -13.46 -39.30 12.20
N ALA A 16 -12.96 -38.13 12.62
CA ALA A 16 -13.04 -36.94 11.78
C ALA A 16 -12.16 -37.16 10.52
N PRO A 17 -12.75 -37.13 9.30
CA PRO A 17 -11.95 -37.29 8.08
C PRO A 17 -10.88 -36.20 8.06
N PRO A 18 -9.62 -36.53 7.70
CA PRO A 18 -8.55 -35.55 7.69
C PRO A 18 -9.00 -34.32 6.89
N PRO A 19 -8.72 -33.10 7.37
CA PRO A 19 -9.12 -31.89 6.67
C PRO A 19 -8.66 -32.00 5.22
N ARG A 20 -9.64 -31.99 4.30
CA ARG A 20 -9.41 -32.27 2.87
C ARG A 20 -8.53 -31.22 2.18
N TYR A 21 -8.13 -30.19 2.91
CA TYR A 21 -7.23 -29.13 2.48
C TYR A 21 -6.08 -29.00 3.48
N GLY A 22 -4.88 -29.37 3.02
CA GLY A 22 -3.66 -29.15 3.80
C GLY A 22 -3.20 -27.70 3.69
N VAL A 23 -2.27 -27.30 4.57
CA VAL A 23 -1.57 -26.00 4.50
C VAL A 23 -1.00 -25.73 3.09
N GLN A 24 -0.57 -26.79 2.40
CA GLN A 24 -0.06 -26.69 1.04
C GLN A 24 -1.11 -26.27 0.00
N ASP A 25 -2.38 -26.62 0.21
CA ASP A 25 -3.48 -26.25 -0.70
C ASP A 25 -3.86 -24.79 -0.52
N ALA A 26 -3.87 -24.30 0.72
CA ALA A 26 -4.02 -22.87 1.02
C ALA A 26 -2.88 -22.05 0.39
N LEU A 27 -1.62 -22.51 0.53
CA LEU A 27 -0.46 -21.89 -0.12
C LEU A 27 -0.52 -21.96 -1.65
N ARG A 28 -1.08 -23.04 -2.22
CA ARG A 28 -1.24 -23.20 -3.67
C ARG A 28 -2.35 -22.30 -4.21
N ALA A 29 -3.47 -22.18 -3.50
CA ALA A 29 -4.56 -21.27 -3.82
C ALA A 29 -4.10 -19.80 -3.71
N GLY A 30 -3.37 -19.45 -2.65
CA GLY A 30 -2.75 -18.14 -2.46
C GLY A 30 -1.75 -17.80 -3.58
N ARG A 31 -0.83 -18.72 -3.91
CA ARG A 31 0.13 -18.54 -5.02
C ARG A 31 -0.54 -18.39 -6.37
N LYS A 32 -1.55 -19.21 -6.68
CA LYS A 32 -2.32 -19.13 -7.94
C LYS A 32 -3.06 -17.80 -8.06
N ARG A 33 -3.59 -17.27 -6.96
CA ARG A 33 -4.24 -15.96 -6.92
C ARG A 33 -3.24 -14.81 -7.08
N GLN A 34 -2.09 -14.89 -6.42
CA GLN A 34 -1.00 -13.93 -6.60
C GLN A 34 -0.50 -13.93 -8.05
N GLN A 35 -0.39 -15.11 -8.68
CA GLN A 35 -0.05 -15.25 -10.09
C GLN A 35 -1.14 -14.67 -11.01
N ARG A 36 -2.43 -14.88 -10.72
CA ARG A 36 -3.53 -14.28 -11.50
C ARG A 36 -3.58 -12.78 -11.40
N ARG A 37 -3.38 -12.22 -10.20
CA ARG A 37 -3.16 -10.79 -10.02
C ARG A 37 -1.98 -10.38 -10.91
N ARG A 38 -0.80 -11.00 -10.77
CA ARG A 38 0.40 -10.68 -11.58
C ARG A 38 0.18 -10.76 -13.10
N ALA A 39 -0.63 -11.70 -13.60
CA ALA A 39 -0.93 -11.82 -15.03
C ALA A 39 -1.79 -10.65 -15.54
N LEU A 40 -2.73 -10.16 -14.72
CA LEU A 40 -3.48 -8.93 -15.00
C LEU A 40 -2.56 -7.69 -14.99
N TRP A 41 -1.51 -7.69 -14.16
CA TRP A 41 -0.54 -6.60 -14.06
C TRP A 41 0.59 -6.61 -15.12
N ALA A 42 0.80 -7.73 -15.82
CA ALA A 42 1.87 -7.89 -16.81
C ALA A 42 1.38 -7.85 -18.27
N GLY A 43 0.05 -7.81 -18.50
CA GLY A 43 -0.55 -8.08 -19.81
C GLY A 43 -0.83 -6.88 -20.73
N THR A 44 -0.78 -5.63 -20.25
CA THR A 44 -1.33 -4.48 -21.00
C THR A 44 -0.29 -3.42 -21.35
N GLY A 45 0.79 -3.80 -22.04
CA GLY A 45 1.77 -2.79 -22.44
C GLY A 45 2.85 -3.23 -23.40
N SER A 46 2.54 -3.87 -24.53
CA SER A 46 3.47 -4.00 -25.66
C SER A 46 2.76 -4.40 -26.96
N ALA A 47 2.11 -3.46 -27.65
CA ALA A 47 2.01 -3.48 -29.12
C ALA A 47 1.36 -2.18 -29.66
N ALA A 48 2.16 -1.40 -30.41
CA ALA A 48 1.82 -0.56 -31.58
C ALA A 48 0.78 0.59 -31.41
N ALA A 49 0.90 1.77 -32.03
CA ALA A 49 1.92 2.44 -32.82
C ALA A 49 1.49 3.92 -33.03
N VAL A 50 2.44 4.75 -33.51
CA VAL A 50 2.33 6.04 -34.23
C VAL A 50 1.71 7.26 -33.48
N LEU A 51 2.11 8.52 -33.71
CA LEU A 51 2.75 9.17 -34.85
C LEU A 51 3.42 10.48 -34.36
N ALA A 52 4.63 10.77 -34.81
CA ALA A 52 5.29 12.05 -34.60
C ALA A 52 4.66 13.13 -35.49
N VAL A 53 4.36 14.30 -34.93
CA VAL A 53 4.17 15.53 -35.70
C VAL A 53 5.14 16.57 -35.15
N ALA A 54 6.16 16.86 -35.95
CA ALA A 54 6.95 18.07 -35.85
C ALA A 54 6.30 19.14 -36.73
N ALA A 55 6.05 20.33 -36.17
CA ALA A 55 5.91 21.56 -36.93
C ALA A 55 6.24 22.76 -36.03
N ALA A 56 7.30 23.48 -36.41
CA ALA A 56 7.80 24.68 -35.77
C ALA A 56 7.02 25.92 -36.23
N VAL A 57 6.87 26.93 -35.37
CA VAL A 57 6.94 28.36 -35.78
C VAL A 57 7.49 29.17 -34.61
N ALA A 58 8.65 29.79 -34.82
CA ALA A 58 9.17 30.89 -34.02
C ALA A 58 8.62 32.21 -34.57
N VAL A 59 8.15 33.11 -33.70
CA VAL A 59 7.99 34.53 -34.00
C VAL A 59 8.46 35.34 -32.78
N PRO A 60 9.53 36.15 -32.87
CA PRO A 60 9.79 37.19 -31.90
C PRO A 60 9.04 38.46 -32.31
N GLN A 61 8.11 38.93 -31.48
CA GLN A 61 7.55 40.27 -31.63
C GLN A 61 8.32 41.25 -30.73
N LEU A 62 9.16 42.04 -31.39
CA LEU A 62 9.67 43.33 -30.93
C LEU A 62 8.57 44.37 -31.12
N LEU A 63 8.14 45.03 -30.05
CA LEU A 63 7.40 46.30 -30.10
C LEU A 63 7.75 47.19 -28.88
N PRO A 64 7.52 48.51 -28.98
CA PRO A 64 8.52 49.52 -28.67
C PRO A 64 8.34 50.24 -27.33
N ALA A 65 9.39 50.99 -26.97
CA ALA A 65 9.42 51.95 -25.87
C ALA A 65 8.29 52.99 -25.97
N GLY A 66 7.40 52.98 -24.98
CA GLY A 66 6.41 54.03 -24.73
C GLY A 66 6.75 54.78 -23.46
N SER A 67 7.10 56.04 -23.61
CA SER A 67 7.34 57.01 -22.53
C SER A 67 6.04 57.38 -21.82
N GLY A 68 6.11 57.50 -20.48
CA GLY A 68 5.32 58.49 -19.73
C GLY A 68 4.11 57.97 -18.95
N ARG A 69 4.32 57.60 -17.69
CA ARG A 69 3.48 58.05 -16.56
C ARG A 69 4.23 57.84 -15.24
N SER A 70 4.60 58.94 -14.57
CA SER A 70 5.04 58.89 -13.17
C SER A 70 3.87 58.48 -12.29
N THR A 71 3.87 57.24 -11.85
CA THR A 71 3.12 56.78 -10.69
C THR A 71 4.03 56.84 -9.47
N THR A 72 3.60 57.58 -8.46
CA THR A 72 4.18 57.60 -7.11
C THR A 72 4.30 56.18 -6.58
N VAL A 73 5.54 55.69 -6.49
CA VAL A 73 5.88 54.41 -5.88
C VAL A 73 5.78 54.59 -4.38
N ASN A 74 4.68 54.09 -3.79
CA ASN A 74 4.63 53.86 -2.35
C ASN A 74 5.65 52.76 -2.05
N ALA A 75 6.77 53.13 -1.44
CA ALA A 75 7.79 52.21 -0.95
C ALA A 75 7.24 51.44 0.26
N GLY A 76 6.28 50.54 0.00
CA GLY A 76 5.92 49.48 0.92
C GLY A 76 7.08 48.51 0.97
N SER A 77 7.88 48.60 2.03
CA SER A 77 8.84 47.57 2.44
C SER A 77 8.09 46.25 2.62
N THR A 78 7.93 45.48 1.55
CA THR A 78 7.60 44.06 1.63
C THR A 78 8.87 43.38 2.10
N THR A 79 9.01 43.28 3.43
CA THR A 79 9.91 42.30 4.04
C THR A 79 9.56 40.96 3.43
N ALA A 80 10.39 40.49 2.50
CA ALA A 80 10.28 39.17 1.91
C ALA A 80 10.31 38.18 3.07
N SER A 81 9.13 37.68 3.46
CA SER A 81 8.99 36.72 4.53
C SER A 81 9.79 35.49 4.11
N LYS A 82 10.97 35.33 4.71
CA LYS A 82 11.89 34.23 4.45
C LYS A 82 11.08 32.95 4.57
N ALA A 83 10.97 32.19 3.47
CA ALA A 83 10.25 30.94 3.48
C ALA A 83 10.76 30.09 4.67
N PRO A 84 9.86 29.57 5.53
CA PRO A 84 10.28 28.84 6.71
C PRO A 84 11.21 27.70 6.30
N ALA A 85 12.31 27.55 7.04
CA ALA A 85 13.26 26.47 6.81
C ALA A 85 12.50 25.14 6.87
N LYS A 86 12.75 24.25 5.90
CA LYS A 86 12.13 22.92 5.86
C LYS A 86 12.48 22.19 7.16
N ALA A 87 11.47 21.81 7.93
CA ALA A 87 11.67 21.01 9.13
C ALA A 87 12.32 19.67 8.74
N PRO A 88 13.29 19.18 9.52
CA PRO A 88 13.84 17.85 9.30
C PRO A 88 12.74 16.81 9.40
N PHE A 89 12.83 15.75 8.58
CA PHE A 89 11.88 14.65 8.65
C PHE A 89 12.04 13.91 9.99
N ALA A 90 10.93 13.74 10.70
CA ALA A 90 10.84 12.94 11.92
C ALA A 90 9.85 11.79 11.70
N TYR A 91 10.20 10.60 12.19
CA TYR A 91 9.29 9.46 12.20
C TYR A 91 8.16 9.72 13.21
N PRO A 92 6.91 9.31 12.95
CA PRO A 92 5.78 9.49 13.86
C PRO A 92 6.06 8.88 15.23
N SER A 93 5.63 9.58 16.28
CA SER A 93 5.74 9.13 17.67
C SER A 93 4.63 8.14 18.04
N THR A 94 3.49 8.21 17.36
CA THR A 94 2.32 7.35 17.60
C THR A 94 2.21 6.28 16.51
N ALA A 95 1.90 5.05 16.91
CA ALA A 95 1.56 4.00 15.95
C ALA A 95 0.37 4.43 15.08
N PHE A 96 0.38 4.00 13.82
CA PHE A 96 -0.67 4.30 12.83
C PHE A 96 -0.89 5.79 12.53
N SER A 97 0.10 6.64 12.82
CA SER A 97 0.16 8.03 12.35
C SER A 97 1.21 8.20 11.26
N GLY A 98 1.05 9.25 10.45
CA GLY A 98 1.93 9.58 9.35
C GLY A 98 2.54 10.97 9.49
N THR A 99 3.77 11.14 9.00
CA THR A 99 4.48 12.43 9.00
C THR A 99 4.99 12.84 7.62
N PHE A 100 4.64 12.13 6.54
CA PHE A 100 5.01 12.58 5.20
C PHE A 100 4.25 13.87 4.85
N ALA A 101 4.98 14.95 4.59
CA ALA A 101 4.43 16.10 3.88
C ALA A 101 4.43 15.83 2.37
N LYS A 102 3.44 16.37 1.66
CA LYS A 102 3.44 16.37 0.20
C LYS A 102 4.58 17.24 -0.34
N TYR A 103 5.35 16.74 -1.31
CA TYR A 103 6.39 17.51 -1.99
C TYR A 103 6.57 17.10 -3.44
N THR A 104 7.27 17.92 -4.22
CA THR A 104 7.51 17.70 -5.65
C THR A 104 9.00 17.65 -5.97
N VAL A 105 9.39 16.78 -6.90
CA VAL A 105 10.76 16.64 -7.43
C VAL A 105 10.73 16.59 -8.95
N GLY A 106 10.83 17.76 -9.57
CA GLY A 106 10.58 17.93 -10.99
C GLY A 106 9.12 17.61 -11.32
N ASP A 107 8.90 16.65 -12.22
CA ASP A 107 7.61 16.13 -12.65
C ASP A 107 6.97 15.11 -11.68
N LEU A 108 7.70 14.68 -10.64
CA LEU A 108 7.23 13.69 -9.68
C LEU A 108 6.61 14.39 -8.47
N THR A 109 5.50 13.84 -7.99
CA THR A 109 4.87 14.25 -6.74
C THR A 109 4.97 13.10 -5.75
N VAL A 110 5.44 13.38 -4.54
CA VAL A 110 5.32 12.46 -3.41
C VAL A 110 4.16 12.95 -2.56
N ASP A 111 3.14 12.11 -2.44
CA ASP A 111 1.94 12.42 -1.68
C ASP A 111 2.19 12.26 -0.17
N GLY A 112 1.18 12.56 0.65
CA GLY A 112 1.25 12.31 2.09
C GLY A 112 1.28 10.81 2.42
N THR A 113 1.26 10.49 3.72
CA THR A 113 1.25 9.11 4.18
C THR A 113 0.00 8.37 3.68
N VAL A 114 0.20 7.29 2.92
CA VAL A 114 -0.86 6.44 2.34
C VAL A 114 -1.01 5.10 3.05
N LEU A 115 -0.04 4.69 3.86
CA LEU A 115 -0.05 3.43 4.60
C LEU A 115 0.90 3.53 5.79
N VAL A 116 0.49 2.93 6.89
CA VAL A 116 1.24 2.87 8.16
C VAL A 116 1.15 1.49 8.76
N THR A 117 2.25 1.11 9.40
CA THR A 117 2.38 0.00 10.35
C THR A 117 3.09 0.54 11.59
N PRO A 118 3.15 -0.23 12.69
CA PRO A 118 4.03 0.08 13.80
C PRO A 118 5.52 0.21 13.40
N GLY A 119 5.97 -0.46 12.33
CA GLY A 119 7.37 -0.48 11.92
C GLY A 119 7.76 0.47 10.79
N TYR A 120 6.84 0.85 9.91
CA TYR A 120 7.10 1.75 8.79
C TYR A 120 5.87 2.53 8.35
N GLN A 121 6.11 3.61 7.60
CA GLN A 121 5.09 4.34 6.87
C GLN A 121 5.47 4.50 5.39
N VAL A 122 4.46 4.71 4.55
CA VAL A 122 4.60 4.77 3.11
C VAL A 122 3.92 6.01 2.56
N ALA A 123 4.58 6.68 1.61
CA ALA A 123 4.00 7.68 0.72
C ALA A 123 3.99 7.16 -0.72
N SER A 124 2.99 7.55 -1.52
CA SER A 124 2.96 7.23 -2.96
C SER A 124 3.73 8.28 -3.76
N ILE A 125 4.31 7.84 -4.87
CA ILE A 125 4.98 8.67 -5.86
C ILE A 125 4.15 8.67 -7.12
N THR A 126 3.66 9.83 -7.55
CA THR A 126 2.87 10.00 -8.75
C THR A 126 3.63 10.79 -9.83
N ALA A 127 3.32 10.52 -11.10
CA ALA A 127 3.89 11.21 -12.25
C ALA A 127 2.79 11.45 -13.32
N PRO A 128 2.47 12.71 -13.68
CA PRO A 128 1.41 13.00 -14.65
C PRO A 128 1.56 12.20 -15.94
N GLY A 129 0.46 11.57 -16.39
CA GLY A 129 0.40 10.79 -17.63
C GLY A 129 1.14 9.44 -17.59
N ARG A 130 1.64 8.99 -16.43
CA ARG A 130 2.33 7.71 -16.26
C ARG A 130 1.56 6.70 -15.41
N GLY A 131 0.25 6.86 -15.31
CA GLY A 131 -0.63 5.89 -14.66
C GLY A 131 -0.74 4.60 -15.47
N GLN A 132 -0.99 3.51 -14.75
CA GLN A 132 -1.37 2.25 -15.40
C GLN A 132 -2.79 2.39 -15.92
N ALA A 133 -2.99 2.02 -17.18
CA ALA A 133 -4.32 1.86 -17.74
C ALA A 133 -4.88 0.53 -17.28
N TYR A 134 -6.11 0.57 -16.80
CA TYR A 134 -6.92 -0.57 -16.45
C TYR A 134 -8.13 -0.57 -17.35
N GLU A 135 -8.70 -1.75 -17.47
CA GLU A 135 -9.93 -1.98 -18.21
C GLU A 135 -10.89 -2.63 -17.22
N ASP A 136 -12.06 -2.03 -17.04
CA ASP A 136 -13.07 -2.58 -16.18
C ASP A 136 -13.83 -3.73 -16.87
N GLU A 137 -14.85 -4.24 -16.21
CA GLU A 137 -15.65 -5.35 -16.75
C GLU A 137 -16.39 -5.02 -18.05
N ASN A 138 -16.68 -3.75 -18.30
CA ASN A 138 -17.37 -3.29 -19.50
C ASN A 138 -16.42 -3.01 -20.66
N GLY A 139 -15.10 -3.17 -20.45
CA GLY A 139 -14.08 -2.75 -21.41
C GLY A 139 -13.73 -1.27 -21.31
N ASP A 140 -14.27 -0.54 -20.33
CA ASP A 140 -13.99 0.88 -20.17
C ASP A 140 -12.60 1.08 -19.57
N ARG A 141 -11.82 1.92 -20.24
CA ARG A 141 -10.47 2.25 -19.79
C ARG A 141 -10.50 3.31 -18.71
N TYR A 142 -9.86 3.03 -17.59
CA TYR A 142 -9.59 4.00 -16.54
C TYR A 142 -8.12 3.97 -16.16
N TYR A 143 -7.62 5.10 -15.69
CA TYR A 143 -6.24 5.20 -15.22
C TYR A 143 -6.25 5.18 -13.70
N ALA A 144 -5.46 4.30 -13.09
CA ALA A 144 -5.14 4.53 -11.68
C ALA A 144 -4.51 5.92 -11.56
N PRO A 145 -4.71 6.63 -10.42
CA PRO A 145 -3.90 7.78 -10.08
C PRO A 145 -2.45 7.40 -10.35
N ASN A 146 -1.71 8.28 -11.02
CA ASN A 146 -0.48 7.97 -11.76
C ASN A 146 0.70 7.51 -10.87
N VAL A 147 0.48 6.56 -9.96
CA VAL A 147 1.38 6.03 -8.96
C VAL A 147 2.40 5.15 -9.68
N ILE A 148 3.62 5.63 -9.70
CA ILE A 148 4.76 4.94 -10.31
C ILE A 148 5.61 4.23 -9.27
N GLY A 149 5.47 4.58 -7.99
CA GLY A 149 6.34 4.11 -6.94
C GLY A 149 5.92 4.58 -5.55
N HIS A 150 6.78 4.33 -4.57
CA HIS A 150 6.55 4.62 -3.17
C HIS A 150 7.83 5.07 -2.48
N VAL A 151 7.67 5.91 -1.45
CA VAL A 151 8.70 6.17 -0.44
C VAL A 151 8.31 5.44 0.84
N VAL A 152 9.17 4.57 1.34
CA VAL A 152 8.98 3.86 2.60
C VAL A 152 9.99 4.41 3.60
N THR A 153 9.55 4.81 4.80
CA THR A 153 10.44 5.12 5.91
C THR A 153 10.20 4.12 7.03
N TYR A 154 11.27 3.56 7.57
CA TYR A 154 11.22 2.59 8.66
C TYR A 154 11.55 3.27 9.98
N ALA A 155 10.89 2.86 11.06
CA ALA A 155 11.25 3.30 12.40
C ALA A 155 12.67 2.84 12.76
N LYS A 156 13.22 3.42 13.83
CA LYS A 156 14.54 3.07 14.33
C LYS A 156 14.66 1.56 14.60
N GLY A 157 15.72 0.93 14.10
CA GLY A 157 16.02 -0.49 14.32
C GLY A 157 15.09 -1.50 13.63
N VAL A 158 14.07 -1.03 12.89
CA VAL A 158 13.11 -1.91 12.18
C VAL A 158 13.74 -2.55 10.94
N PHE A 159 14.45 -1.73 10.16
CA PHE A 159 15.05 -2.16 8.90
C PHE A 159 16.56 -2.20 9.01
N ASP A 160 17.13 -3.39 8.82
CA ASP A 160 18.57 -3.60 8.73
C ASP A 160 18.96 -4.03 7.30
N PRO A 161 19.49 -3.10 6.50
CA PRO A 161 19.91 -3.38 5.13
C PRO A 161 20.99 -4.46 5.01
N SER A 162 21.76 -4.70 6.08
CA SER A 162 22.86 -5.67 6.09
C SER A 162 22.35 -7.11 6.26
N ARG A 163 21.21 -7.33 6.91
CA ARG A 163 20.63 -8.67 7.12
C ARG A 163 20.21 -9.33 5.82
N ALA A 164 19.62 -8.53 4.92
CA ALA A 164 19.25 -8.98 3.58
C ALA A 164 20.44 -9.48 2.75
N ARG A 165 21.69 -9.13 3.13
CA ARG A 165 22.91 -9.63 2.47
C ARG A 165 23.38 -10.96 3.03
N LYS A 166 23.23 -11.15 4.35
CA LYS A 166 23.80 -12.30 5.07
C LYS A 166 22.92 -13.54 4.97
N ASP A 167 21.62 -13.35 4.92
CA ASP A 167 20.68 -14.44 4.78
C ASP A 167 19.54 -14.00 3.85
N PRO A 168 19.62 -14.33 2.55
CA PRO A 168 18.56 -14.06 1.58
C PRO A 168 17.21 -14.72 1.94
N LYS A 169 17.20 -15.63 2.93
CA LYS A 169 16.02 -16.34 3.44
C LYS A 169 15.57 -15.86 4.83
N ALA A 170 16.34 -15.01 5.54
CA ALA A 170 16.13 -14.64 6.96
C ALA A 170 14.87 -13.84 7.28
N GLY A 171 14.15 -13.34 6.29
CA GLY A 171 12.98 -12.52 6.56
C GLY A 171 12.25 -12.23 5.27
N ALA A 172 10.95 -12.47 5.29
CA ALA A 172 10.01 -12.22 4.21
C ALA A 172 9.78 -10.72 3.95
N GLY A 173 10.85 -9.93 3.88
CA GLY A 173 10.86 -8.53 3.46
C GLY A 173 11.62 -8.39 2.14
N TYR A 174 10.98 -7.75 1.17
CA TYR A 174 11.34 -7.78 -0.25
C TYR A 174 12.59 -6.97 -0.66
N PHE A 175 13.47 -6.52 0.23
CA PHE A 175 14.45 -5.49 -0.15
C PHE A 175 15.89 -5.80 0.28
N HIS A 176 16.77 -5.85 -0.72
CA HIS A 176 18.21 -5.82 -0.54
C HIS A 176 18.70 -4.38 -0.61
N ALA A 177 19.52 -4.00 0.34
CA ALA A 177 20.13 -2.67 0.36
C ALA A 177 21.55 -2.71 -0.15
N GLY A 178 21.77 -2.04 -1.28
CA GLY A 178 23.10 -1.81 -1.83
C GLY A 178 23.77 -0.59 -1.21
N GLU A 179 25.02 -0.74 -0.81
CA GLU A 179 25.99 0.34 -0.95
C GLU A 179 26.81 0.09 -2.21
N LYS A 180 26.82 1.09 -3.10
CA LYS A 180 27.66 1.30 -4.31
C LYS A 180 27.32 0.54 -5.61
N LYS A 181 26.88 1.35 -6.59
CA LYS A 181 27.25 1.41 -8.04
C LYS A 181 27.17 0.16 -8.93
N GLN A 182 26.44 -0.89 -8.60
CA GLN A 182 26.05 -1.91 -9.60
C GLN A 182 24.59 -2.31 -9.44
N ALA A 183 23.91 -2.54 -10.57
CA ALA A 183 22.54 -3.02 -10.62
C ALA A 183 22.47 -4.41 -9.95
N ILE A 184 21.69 -4.51 -8.88
CA ILE A 184 21.49 -5.77 -8.17
C ILE A 184 20.33 -6.53 -8.82
N LYS A 185 20.58 -7.79 -9.22
CA LYS A 185 19.58 -8.77 -9.69
C LYS A 185 18.85 -9.46 -8.50
N PRO A 186 17.62 -9.98 -8.69
CA PRO A 186 16.46 -9.67 -7.82
C PRO A 186 16.17 -10.66 -6.69
N GLY A 187 15.76 -10.11 -5.53
CA GLY A 187 14.89 -10.76 -4.54
C GLY A 187 13.45 -10.19 -4.52
N LEU A 188 13.17 -9.18 -5.36
CA LEU A 188 11.81 -8.77 -5.71
C LEU A 188 11.28 -9.74 -6.79
N PRO A 189 9.96 -9.89 -6.98
CA PRO A 189 9.48 -10.20 -8.33
C PRO A 189 10.12 -9.20 -9.31
N ALA A 190 10.56 -9.68 -10.48
CA ALA A 190 11.40 -8.97 -11.45
C ALA A 190 11.12 -7.48 -11.76
N PRO A 191 9.91 -6.89 -11.65
CA PRO A 191 9.69 -5.49 -12.09
C PRO A 191 10.25 -4.37 -11.18
N TYR A 192 10.71 -4.62 -9.94
CA TYR A 192 11.06 -3.54 -8.99
C TYR A 192 12.57 -3.38 -8.71
N ALA A 193 13.38 -4.40 -9.01
CA ALA A 193 14.79 -4.44 -8.55
C ALA A 193 15.69 -3.40 -9.23
N GLU A 194 15.32 -2.92 -10.42
CA GLU A 194 16.15 -1.98 -11.19
C GLU A 194 15.96 -0.50 -10.78
N SER A 195 14.97 -0.20 -9.94
CA SER A 195 14.59 1.19 -9.59
C SER A 195 14.34 1.38 -8.09
N THR A 196 15.25 0.88 -7.26
CA THR A 196 15.22 1.08 -5.80
C THR A 196 16.41 1.93 -5.33
N TYR A 197 16.18 2.87 -4.43
CA TYR A 197 17.21 3.68 -3.75
C TYR A 197 17.02 3.62 -2.24
N THR A 198 18.04 3.23 -1.48
CA THR A 198 17.98 3.09 -0.01
C THR A 198 18.97 4.04 0.65
N TRP A 199 18.57 4.75 1.71
CA TRP A 199 19.44 5.66 2.46
C TRP A 199 19.06 5.71 3.95
N LYS A 200 19.99 6.18 4.79
CA LYS A 200 19.68 6.55 6.17
C LYS A 200 19.10 7.95 6.20
N TYR A 201 17.93 8.13 6.78
CA TYR A 201 17.34 9.46 6.97
C TYR A 201 17.51 9.99 8.41
N ALA A 202 17.82 9.10 9.36
CA ALA A 202 18.19 9.41 10.73
C ALA A 202 19.07 8.30 11.32
N ASP A 203 19.54 8.50 12.56
CA ASP A 203 20.37 7.52 13.26
C ASP A 203 19.61 6.20 13.46
N ASP A 204 20.17 5.13 12.89
CA ASP A 204 19.59 3.78 12.92
C ASP A 204 18.17 3.70 12.31
N ALA A 205 17.85 4.62 11.38
CA ALA A 205 16.59 4.63 10.65
C ALA A 205 16.82 4.80 9.14
N TRP A 206 16.07 4.05 8.34
CA TRP A 206 16.29 3.89 6.92
C TRP A 206 15.05 4.20 6.11
N ALA A 207 15.26 4.62 4.87
CA ALA A 207 14.19 4.85 3.91
C ALA A 207 14.53 4.26 2.54
N GLN A 208 13.49 4.04 1.76
CA GLN A 208 13.57 3.46 0.42
C GLN A 208 12.67 4.21 -0.54
N VAL A 209 13.17 4.49 -1.74
CA VAL A 209 12.37 4.84 -2.91
C VAL A 209 12.27 3.59 -3.75
N ILE A 210 11.05 3.18 -4.08
CA ILE A 210 10.77 1.98 -4.86
C ILE A 210 9.89 2.39 -6.04
N VAL A 211 10.36 2.21 -7.27
CA VAL A 211 9.55 2.45 -8.47
C VAL A 211 9.22 1.12 -9.13
N GLY A 212 7.97 0.95 -9.54
CA GLY A 212 7.45 -0.26 -10.17
C GLY A 212 7.18 -0.16 -11.66
N GLY A 213 6.49 -1.18 -12.18
CA GLY A 213 5.93 -1.17 -13.54
C GLY A 213 6.97 -1.20 -14.67
N GLY A 214 8.18 -1.70 -14.41
CA GLY A 214 9.26 -1.70 -15.40
C GLY A 214 9.83 -0.32 -15.73
N LEU A 215 9.39 0.73 -15.02
CA LEU A 215 9.92 2.08 -15.19
C LEU A 215 11.34 2.13 -14.64
N LYS A 216 12.26 2.66 -15.45
CA LYS A 216 13.66 2.86 -15.06
C LYS A 216 13.90 4.34 -14.79
N TYR A 217 14.30 4.67 -13.57
CA TYR A 217 14.73 6.02 -13.22
C TYR A 217 16.24 6.04 -12.94
N PRO A 218 16.95 7.07 -13.42
CA PRO A 218 18.35 7.25 -13.05
C PRO A 218 18.51 7.35 -11.52
N ALA A 219 19.58 6.78 -10.99
CA ALA A 219 19.89 6.83 -9.56
C ALA A 219 19.93 8.27 -9.02
N THR A 220 20.37 9.23 -9.84
CA THR A 220 20.36 10.67 -9.50
C THR A 220 18.96 11.20 -9.24
N LYS A 221 17.97 10.79 -10.04
CA LYS A 221 16.57 11.19 -9.87
C LYS A 221 15.95 10.55 -8.62
N LEU A 222 16.24 9.27 -8.35
CA LEU A 222 15.80 8.60 -7.12
C LEU A 222 16.43 9.24 -5.87
N ALA A 223 17.71 9.62 -5.95
CA ALA A 223 18.39 10.37 -4.88
C ALA A 223 17.77 11.76 -4.66
N SER A 224 17.31 12.45 -5.72
CA SER A 224 16.58 13.71 -5.56
C SER A 224 15.25 13.56 -4.83
N ILE A 225 14.56 12.42 -4.97
CA ILE A 225 13.36 12.11 -4.16
C ILE A 225 13.76 11.98 -2.69
N ALA A 226 14.82 11.22 -2.39
CA ALA A 226 15.34 11.07 -1.03
C ALA A 226 15.74 12.41 -0.39
N GLN A 227 16.42 13.29 -1.14
CA GLN A 227 16.79 14.64 -0.70
C GLN A 227 15.59 15.57 -0.50
N GLY A 228 14.51 15.34 -1.23
CA GLY A 228 13.26 16.08 -1.11
C GLY A 228 12.44 15.71 0.12
N LEU A 229 12.79 14.63 0.82
CA LEU A 229 12.05 14.14 1.98
C LEU A 229 11.89 15.23 3.05
N THR A 230 10.65 15.63 3.28
CA THR A 230 10.27 16.59 4.32
C THR A 230 9.19 16.03 5.22
N GLY A 231 9.30 16.31 6.52
CA GLY A 231 8.25 16.02 7.48
C GLY A 231 7.09 17.02 7.40
N GLY A 232 5.89 16.55 7.69
CA GLY A 232 4.70 17.35 8.00
C GLY A 232 4.30 17.17 9.45
N ALA A 233 3.19 17.81 9.84
CA ALA A 233 2.58 17.53 11.14
C ALA A 233 2.19 16.04 11.21
N GLU A 234 2.40 15.43 12.38
CA GLU A 234 1.90 14.08 12.63
C GLU A 234 0.38 14.07 12.53
N GLN A 235 -0.17 13.16 11.73
CA GLN A 235 -1.61 13.02 11.51
C GLN A 235 -2.01 11.54 11.61
N PRO A 236 -3.12 11.21 12.29
CA PRO A 236 -3.66 9.85 12.27
C PRO A 236 -3.98 9.42 10.84
N VAL A 237 -3.53 8.24 10.44
CA VAL A 237 -3.98 7.68 9.16
C VAL A 237 -5.43 7.25 9.30
N LYS A 238 -6.22 7.55 8.26
CA LYS A 238 -7.64 7.24 8.23
C LYS A 238 -7.96 6.06 7.30
N VAL A 239 -9.05 5.36 7.59
CA VAL A 239 -9.57 4.24 6.79
C VAL A 239 -11.08 4.34 6.58
N GLY A 240 -11.55 3.83 5.45
CA GLY A 240 -12.94 3.88 5.01
C GLY A 240 -13.88 2.90 5.72
N LEU A 241 -13.40 2.15 6.71
CA LEU A 241 -14.21 1.20 7.47
C LEU A 241 -13.77 1.07 8.91
N ARG A 242 -14.71 0.67 9.76
CA ARG A 242 -14.49 0.24 11.16
C ARG A 242 -15.11 -1.12 11.39
N LEU A 243 -14.44 -1.97 12.15
CA LEU A 243 -14.90 -3.29 12.54
C LEU A 243 -15.58 -3.23 13.91
N GLY A 244 -16.81 -3.74 13.99
CA GLY A 244 -17.48 -4.00 15.27
C GLY A 244 -17.15 -5.38 15.88
N TYR A 245 -16.36 -6.19 15.17
CA TYR A 245 -15.92 -7.51 15.61
C TYR A 245 -14.55 -7.85 15.02
N VAL A 246 -13.62 -8.24 15.88
CA VAL A 246 -12.32 -8.82 15.51
C VAL A 246 -12.13 -10.16 16.22
N PRO A 247 -11.72 -11.23 15.50
CA PRO A 247 -11.47 -12.52 16.13
C PRO A 247 -10.38 -12.45 17.20
N ALA A 248 -10.52 -13.25 18.25
CA ALA A 248 -9.62 -13.21 19.40
C ALA A 248 -8.14 -13.38 19.01
N GLY A 249 -7.30 -12.52 19.57
CA GLY A 249 -5.85 -12.51 19.39
C GLY A 249 -5.38 -11.81 18.11
N PHE A 250 -6.27 -11.34 17.25
CA PHE A 250 -5.91 -10.45 16.15
C PHE A 250 -5.85 -8.99 16.61
N ALA A 251 -4.84 -8.28 16.14
CA ALA A 251 -4.65 -6.86 16.36
C ALA A 251 -4.35 -6.14 15.04
N LEU A 252 -4.54 -4.82 15.01
CA LEU A 252 -4.19 -4.00 13.85
C LEU A 252 -2.68 -4.09 13.58
N GLY A 253 -2.31 -4.45 12.34
CA GLY A 253 -0.93 -4.52 11.87
C GLY A 253 -0.60 -3.48 10.80
N ALA A 254 -1.56 -3.12 9.95
CA ALA A 254 -1.40 -2.10 8.93
C ALA A 254 -2.72 -1.39 8.63
N ALA A 255 -2.65 -0.10 8.26
CA ALA A 255 -3.81 0.70 7.88
C ALA A 255 -3.45 1.75 6.82
N GLY A 256 -4.35 2.05 5.89
CA GLY A 256 -4.16 3.14 4.94
C GLY A 256 -5.07 3.10 3.72
N THR A 257 -4.67 3.80 2.67
CA THR A 257 -5.32 3.81 1.35
C THR A 257 -4.64 2.89 0.34
N THR A 258 -3.46 2.33 0.67
CA THR A 258 -2.78 1.30 -0.11
C THR A 258 -2.54 0.05 0.73
N SER A 259 -2.25 -1.07 0.07
CA SER A 259 -1.84 -2.32 0.72
C SER A 259 -0.33 -2.42 0.84
N ASP A 260 0.16 -3.32 1.70
CA ASP A 260 1.61 -3.55 1.87
C ASP A 260 2.31 -4.13 0.63
N TYR A 261 1.54 -4.52 -0.39
CA TYR A 261 2.04 -4.87 -1.72
C TYR A 261 2.41 -3.67 -2.58
N LEU A 262 2.18 -2.45 -2.09
CA LEU A 262 2.50 -1.22 -2.81
C LEU A 262 1.83 -1.17 -4.20
N GLY A 263 0.62 -1.72 -4.27
CA GLY A 263 -0.20 -1.72 -5.48
C GLY A 263 -0.74 -0.32 -5.79
N ALA A 264 -1.36 -0.19 -6.97
CA ALA A 264 -2.11 1.02 -7.28
C ALA A 264 -3.21 1.26 -6.25
N THR A 265 -3.40 2.54 -5.93
CA THR A 265 -4.52 3.00 -5.12
C THR A 265 -5.57 3.55 -6.05
N PHE A 266 -6.85 3.38 -5.74
CA PHE A 266 -7.93 4.05 -6.44
C PHE A 266 -8.63 5.01 -5.49
N ASP A 267 -9.41 5.93 -6.06
CA ASP A 267 -10.28 6.76 -5.24
C ASP A 267 -11.23 5.87 -4.44
N GLY A 268 -11.28 6.12 -3.14
CA GLY A 268 -12.03 5.32 -2.17
C GLY A 268 -11.39 4.01 -1.73
N THR A 269 -10.18 3.66 -2.18
CA THR A 269 -9.48 2.49 -1.66
C THR A 269 -9.07 2.68 -0.20
N SER A 270 -9.40 1.70 0.63
CA SER A 270 -8.99 1.62 2.03
C SER A 270 -8.43 0.24 2.33
N TYR A 271 -7.52 0.15 3.29
CA TYR A 271 -6.84 -1.07 3.66
C TYR A 271 -6.71 -1.20 5.18
N LEU A 272 -7.00 -2.40 5.68
CA LEU A 272 -6.64 -2.85 7.02
C LEU A 272 -5.98 -4.22 6.93
N ARG A 273 -4.96 -4.44 7.75
CA ARG A 273 -4.39 -5.75 8.02
C ARG A 273 -4.50 -6.05 9.50
N LEU A 274 -5.01 -7.23 9.83
CA LEU A 274 -5.01 -7.76 11.18
C LEU A 274 -4.02 -8.92 11.26
N ILE A 275 -3.25 -8.96 12.35
CA ILE A 275 -2.22 -9.97 12.58
C ILE A 275 -2.51 -10.65 13.91
N LYS A 276 -2.46 -11.97 13.95
CA LYS A 276 -2.62 -12.72 15.20
C LYS A 276 -1.31 -12.79 15.98
N GLY A 277 -1.34 -12.36 17.24
CA GLY A 277 -0.18 -12.34 18.12
C GLY A 277 0.79 -11.20 17.84
N GLU A 278 2.01 -11.32 18.36
CA GLU A 278 3.06 -10.30 18.18
C GLU A 278 3.71 -10.40 16.79
N PHE A 279 3.91 -9.26 16.15
CA PHE A 279 4.62 -9.16 14.88
C PHE A 279 6.04 -8.63 15.09
N PRO A 280 7.09 -9.35 14.64
CA PRO A 280 8.47 -8.97 14.89
C PRO A 280 8.95 -7.91 13.88
N TYR A 281 8.56 -6.64 14.09
CA TYR A 281 8.97 -5.53 13.22
C TYR A 281 10.49 -5.29 13.22
N GLU A 282 11.22 -5.66 14.27
CA GLU A 282 12.67 -5.47 14.41
C GLU A 282 13.55 -6.33 13.46
N LYS A 283 12.91 -7.05 12.54
CA LYS A 283 13.55 -8.00 11.62
C LYS A 283 13.13 -7.79 10.17
N LEU A 284 12.57 -6.62 9.86
CA LEU A 284 12.14 -6.36 8.50
C LEU A 284 13.34 -6.14 7.57
N THR A 285 13.36 -6.90 6.49
CA THR A 285 14.15 -6.61 5.29
C THR A 285 13.28 -5.90 4.24
N GLY A 286 12.12 -5.37 4.64
CA GLY A 286 11.14 -4.81 3.73
C GLY A 286 9.77 -4.50 4.29
N THR A 287 8.84 -4.09 3.42
CA THR A 287 7.40 -4.10 3.71
C THR A 287 6.91 -5.53 3.99
N VAL A 288 5.86 -5.65 4.79
CA VAL A 288 5.29 -6.95 5.16
C VAL A 288 4.56 -7.57 3.97
N GLY A 289 5.15 -8.60 3.37
CA GLY A 289 4.49 -9.42 2.35
C GLY A 289 3.62 -10.54 2.92
N ASP A 290 2.76 -11.13 2.08
CA ASP A 290 2.17 -12.44 2.37
C ASP A 290 2.75 -13.53 1.45
N PRO A 291 3.03 -14.74 1.98
CA PRO A 291 2.94 -15.11 3.39
C PRO A 291 4.11 -14.51 4.21
N PHE A 292 3.85 -14.10 5.45
CA PHE A 292 4.91 -13.78 6.41
C PHE A 292 5.22 -15.01 7.25
N ILE A 293 6.46 -15.50 7.14
CA ILE A 293 6.91 -16.72 7.81
C ILE A 293 7.86 -16.34 8.94
N VAL A 294 7.52 -16.73 10.17
CA VAL A 294 8.36 -16.59 11.37
C VAL A 294 8.68 -17.98 11.88
N ARG A 295 9.96 -18.34 11.95
CA ARG A 295 10.42 -19.65 12.45
C ARG A 295 9.67 -20.81 11.75
N ASP A 296 9.64 -20.77 10.42
CA ASP A 296 8.97 -21.75 9.55
C ASP A 296 7.44 -21.84 9.72
N LYS A 297 6.81 -20.90 10.44
CA LYS A 297 5.36 -20.82 10.61
C LYS A 297 4.83 -19.56 9.96
N GLN A 298 3.82 -19.72 9.12
CA GLN A 298 3.09 -18.57 8.58
C GLN A 298 2.28 -17.92 9.70
N LEU A 299 2.44 -16.60 9.88
CA LEU A 299 1.60 -15.86 10.81
C LEU A 299 0.16 -15.78 10.28
N PRO A 300 -0.85 -15.97 11.14
CA PRO A 300 -2.24 -15.73 10.76
C PRO A 300 -2.45 -14.24 10.46
N ILE A 301 -2.80 -13.95 9.21
CA ILE A 301 -3.02 -12.59 8.71
C ILE A 301 -4.41 -12.52 8.06
N LEU A 302 -5.17 -11.50 8.41
CA LEU A 302 -6.41 -11.11 7.75
C LEU A 302 -6.17 -9.78 7.04
N SER A 303 -6.76 -9.61 5.86
CA SER A 303 -6.72 -8.34 5.15
C SER A 303 -8.11 -7.92 4.70
N LEU A 304 -8.43 -6.65 4.90
CA LEU A 304 -9.65 -6.02 4.46
C LEU A 304 -9.30 -4.89 3.50
N GLN A 305 -9.91 -4.91 2.32
CA GLN A 305 -9.65 -3.92 1.27
C GLN A 305 -10.98 -3.40 0.73
N ILE A 306 -11.17 -2.08 0.74
CA ILE A 306 -12.26 -1.45 0.00
C ILE A 306 -11.79 -1.16 -1.42
N TYR A 307 -12.62 -1.49 -2.38
CA TYR A 307 -12.42 -1.23 -3.79
C TYR A 307 -13.68 -0.60 -4.41
N PRO A 308 -13.51 0.21 -5.48
CA PRO A 308 -14.62 0.53 -6.37
C PRO A 308 -15.24 -0.76 -6.92
N ALA A 309 -16.58 -0.83 -7.00
CA ALA A 309 -17.30 -2.01 -7.45
C ALA A 309 -16.96 -2.43 -8.89
N ARG A 310 -16.60 -1.48 -9.75
CA ARG A 310 -16.12 -1.74 -11.12
C ARG A 310 -14.86 -2.62 -11.20
N GLU A 311 -14.10 -2.75 -10.10
CA GLU A 311 -12.92 -3.64 -10.02
C GLU A 311 -13.30 -5.11 -9.77
N GLN A 312 -14.55 -5.38 -9.37
CA GLN A 312 -14.96 -6.71 -8.95
C GLN A 312 -15.49 -7.51 -10.12
N LYS A 313 -14.97 -8.74 -10.30
CA LYS A 313 -15.48 -9.69 -11.29
C LYS A 313 -16.48 -10.72 -10.80
N TYR A 314 -17.04 -10.46 -9.63
CA TYR A 314 -17.90 -11.41 -8.95
C TYR A 314 -19.28 -10.79 -8.83
N ASP A 315 -20.20 -11.30 -9.64
CA ASP A 315 -21.63 -11.02 -9.50
C ASP A 315 -22.08 -11.47 -8.11
N ALA A 316 -22.54 -10.51 -7.31
CA ALA A 316 -23.42 -10.83 -6.20
C ALA A 316 -24.56 -9.82 -6.13
N PRO A 317 -25.79 -10.30 -5.88
CA PRO A 317 -27.00 -9.51 -6.12
C PRO A 317 -27.30 -8.42 -5.07
N GLY A 318 -26.48 -8.22 -4.04
CA GLY A 318 -26.90 -7.40 -2.88
C GLY A 318 -25.80 -6.92 -1.94
N THR A 319 -26.24 -6.39 -0.80
CA THR A 319 -25.42 -5.74 0.24
C THR A 319 -25.06 -6.67 1.41
N ALA A 320 -25.60 -7.90 1.41
CA ALA A 320 -25.27 -8.92 2.40
C ALA A 320 -23.83 -9.43 2.19
N ALA A 321 -23.15 -9.77 3.28
CA ALA A 321 -21.84 -10.42 3.18
C ALA A 321 -21.99 -11.84 2.62
N TYR A 322 -21.06 -12.26 1.77
CA TYR A 322 -21.03 -13.60 1.19
C TYR A 322 -19.58 -14.05 0.94
N CYS A 323 -19.37 -15.36 0.81
CA CYS A 323 -18.06 -15.94 0.53
C CYS A 323 -18.15 -16.81 -0.74
N PRO A 324 -17.70 -16.33 -1.91
CA PRO A 324 -17.78 -17.12 -3.15
C PRO A 324 -16.81 -18.30 -3.15
N GLN A 325 -15.83 -18.31 -2.26
CA GLN A 325 -14.92 -19.42 -2.04
C GLN A 325 -14.37 -19.38 -0.60
N GLU A 326 -13.68 -20.44 -0.19
CA GLU A 326 -13.06 -20.52 1.14
C GLU A 326 -11.98 -19.44 1.33
N GLY A 327 -11.99 -18.81 2.50
CA GLY A 327 -10.98 -17.83 2.89
C GLY A 327 -11.10 -16.47 2.18
N LEU A 328 -12.19 -16.24 1.44
CA LEU A 328 -12.43 -15.01 0.70
C LEU A 328 -13.90 -14.64 0.75
N CYS A 329 -14.20 -13.47 1.32
CA CYS A 329 -15.56 -12.98 1.46
C CYS A 329 -15.66 -11.52 1.04
N TYR A 330 -16.86 -11.12 0.64
CA TYR A 330 -17.16 -9.81 0.10
C TYR A 330 -18.40 -9.23 0.77
N ARG A 331 -18.48 -7.90 0.81
CA ARG A 331 -19.71 -7.17 1.17
C ARG A 331 -19.75 -5.84 0.44
N TYR A 332 -20.84 -5.55 -0.25
CA TYR A 332 -21.04 -4.27 -0.91
C TYR A 332 -21.51 -3.19 0.07
N THR A 333 -21.10 -1.95 -0.21
CA THR A 333 -21.72 -0.74 0.37
C THR A 333 -23.19 -0.64 -0.04
N ALA A 334 -23.98 0.15 0.70
CA ALA A 334 -25.42 0.26 0.45
C ALA A 334 -25.76 0.77 -0.96
N ASP A 335 -24.93 1.67 -1.50
CA ASP A 335 -25.08 2.22 -2.86
C ASP A 335 -24.45 1.34 -3.94
N LYS A 336 -23.84 0.20 -3.55
CA LYS A 336 -23.14 -0.75 -4.41
C LYS A 336 -22.00 -0.14 -5.23
N LYS A 337 -21.53 1.06 -4.92
CA LYS A 337 -20.41 1.70 -5.64
C LYS A 337 -19.05 1.20 -5.19
N PHE A 338 -18.99 0.67 -3.97
CA PHE A 338 -17.80 0.09 -3.38
C PHE A 338 -18.12 -1.26 -2.74
N PHE A 339 -17.11 -2.08 -2.55
CA PHE A 339 -17.20 -3.31 -1.77
C PHE A 339 -15.96 -3.45 -0.89
N VAL A 340 -16.10 -4.21 0.21
CA VAL A 340 -14.97 -4.70 0.98
C VAL A 340 -14.70 -6.15 0.61
N GLU A 341 -13.44 -6.46 0.30
CA GLU A 341 -12.89 -7.81 0.25
C GLU A 341 -12.24 -8.12 1.60
N LEU A 342 -12.67 -9.19 2.26
CA LEU A 342 -11.98 -9.79 3.39
C LEU A 342 -11.30 -11.08 2.93
N ASN A 343 -9.98 -11.13 3.06
CA ASN A 343 -9.17 -12.33 2.81
C ASN A 343 -8.67 -12.88 4.16
N GLY A 344 -9.08 -14.11 4.45
CA GLY A 344 -8.79 -14.80 5.72
C GLY A 344 -7.49 -15.59 5.73
N GLY A 345 -6.78 -15.66 4.59
CA GLY A 345 -5.50 -16.35 4.47
C GLY A 345 -5.53 -17.86 4.75
N GLY A 346 -6.73 -18.46 4.84
CA GLY A 346 -6.92 -19.85 5.27
C GLY A 346 -6.82 -20.08 6.79
N PHE A 347 -6.75 -19.01 7.60
CA PHE A 347 -6.59 -19.12 9.06
C PHE A 347 -7.89 -19.05 9.84
N ILE A 348 -8.94 -18.53 9.22
CA ILE A 348 -10.29 -18.47 9.79
C ILE A 348 -11.29 -18.98 8.75
N GLY A 349 -12.32 -19.69 9.23
CA GLY A 349 -13.38 -20.21 8.37
C GLY A 349 -14.36 -19.11 7.92
N ASN A 350 -15.14 -19.40 6.88
CA ASN A 350 -16.10 -18.46 6.31
C ASN A 350 -17.13 -17.94 7.32
N THR A 351 -17.57 -18.75 8.29
CA THR A 351 -18.48 -18.31 9.36
C THR A 351 -17.92 -17.12 10.14
N GLU A 352 -16.64 -17.19 10.51
CA GLU A 352 -15.96 -16.14 11.26
C GLU A 352 -15.74 -14.89 10.39
N MET A 353 -15.39 -15.09 9.13
CA MET A 353 -15.25 -14.01 8.15
C MET A 353 -16.56 -13.26 7.89
N LEU A 354 -17.68 -13.98 7.77
CA LEU A 354 -19.00 -13.38 7.61
C LEU A 354 -19.41 -12.58 8.85
N LYS A 355 -19.12 -13.08 10.06
CA LYS A 355 -19.33 -12.34 11.30
C LYS A 355 -18.56 -11.02 11.31
N MET A 356 -17.28 -11.04 10.91
CA MET A 356 -16.48 -9.82 10.75
C MET A 356 -17.09 -8.86 9.73
N LEU A 357 -17.38 -9.33 8.51
CA LEU A 357 -17.92 -8.50 7.44
C LEU A 357 -19.28 -7.89 7.79
N ASN A 358 -20.15 -8.63 8.47
CA ASN A 358 -21.45 -8.12 8.92
C ASN A 358 -21.31 -7.06 10.02
N SER A 359 -20.21 -7.07 10.78
CA SER A 359 -19.90 -6.02 11.78
C SER A 359 -19.32 -4.73 11.18
N VAL A 360 -18.97 -4.73 9.88
CA VAL A 360 -18.35 -3.56 9.24
C VAL A 360 -19.31 -2.38 9.23
N THR A 361 -18.82 -1.25 9.73
CA THR A 361 -19.38 0.09 9.51
C THR A 361 -18.55 0.79 8.44
N PHE A 362 -19.19 1.22 7.36
CA PHE A 362 -18.52 1.98 6.29
C PHE A 362 -18.55 3.49 6.60
N ALA A 363 -17.43 4.16 6.39
CA ALA A 363 -17.44 5.59 6.05
C ALA A 363 -17.82 5.75 4.57
N ASN A 364 -18.06 6.97 4.10
CA ASN A 364 -18.24 7.19 2.67
C ASN A 364 -16.88 7.04 1.95
N PRO A 365 -16.65 6.01 1.12
CA PRO A 365 -15.34 5.83 0.49
C PRO A 365 -14.99 6.98 -0.48
N ALA A 366 -16.00 7.66 -1.06
CA ALA A 366 -15.77 8.82 -1.90
C ALA A 366 -15.42 10.11 -1.13
N ASP A 367 -15.59 10.13 0.20
CA ASP A 367 -15.31 11.29 1.04
C ASP A 367 -14.43 10.92 2.25
N ARG A 368 -13.12 11.15 2.09
CA ARG A 368 -12.10 10.88 3.11
C ARG A 368 -12.27 11.69 4.40
N SER A 369 -13.06 12.77 4.40
CA SER A 369 -13.32 13.53 5.62
C SER A 369 -14.13 12.70 6.64
N THR A 370 -14.99 11.79 6.14
CA THR A 370 -15.84 10.90 6.94
C THR A 370 -15.11 9.67 7.48
N TRP A 371 -13.86 9.45 7.09
CA TRP A 371 -13.11 8.25 7.43
C TRP A 371 -12.67 8.23 8.89
N PHE A 372 -12.59 7.02 9.44
CA PHE A 372 -12.21 6.77 10.83
C PHE A 372 -10.69 6.82 11.00
N ALA A 373 -10.20 7.25 12.16
CA ALA A 373 -8.79 7.05 12.49
C ALA A 373 -8.48 5.55 12.56
N ALA A 374 -7.30 5.13 12.10
CA ALA A 374 -6.90 3.72 12.06
C ALA A 374 -6.97 3.04 13.44
N THR A 375 -6.62 3.76 14.51
CA THR A 375 -6.70 3.28 15.89
C THR A 375 -8.13 3.04 16.38
N GLU A 376 -9.13 3.63 15.73
CA GLU A 376 -10.56 3.45 16.02
C GLU A 376 -11.20 2.42 15.08
N ALA A 377 -10.48 1.95 14.06
CA ALA A 377 -11.00 1.05 13.04
C ALA A 377 -11.14 -0.40 13.52
N VAL A 378 -10.47 -0.73 14.63
CA VAL A 378 -10.50 -2.04 15.29
C VAL A 378 -10.87 -1.80 16.75
N GLY A 379 -12.08 -2.23 17.13
CA GLY A 379 -12.65 -2.06 18.48
C GLY A 379 -12.91 -3.38 19.19
#